data_AF-A0AB40CRS4-F1
#
_entry.id   AF-A0AB40CRS4-F1
#
_cell.length_a   1.000
_cell.length_b   1.000
_cell.length_c   1.000
_cell.angle_alpha   90.00
_cell.angle_beta   90.00
_cell.angle_gamma   90.00
#
_symmetry.space_group_name_H-M   'P 1'
#
loop_
_entity.id
_entity.type
_entity.pdbx_description
1 polymer ?
#
loop_
_entity_poly.entity_id
_entity_poly.type
_entity_poly.pdbx_seq_one_letter_code
_entity_poly.pdbx_strand_id
1 'polypeptide(L)'
;MGSFFPLISRLASSSKHYASRALRSSTAFPPLRSLSTTSSSSSSSDRFRSWSRSLLPFAIAGTAAFALSLDLRPTPSSCDSGFGHHVGRKGSTEILVQGSHTAVPKEFIDELRAICESNMTLDYDERYFHGNPQNSFHKAVNIPDVIVYPRSQDDVQKIIKTCNKFKIPIVPYGGATSIEGHTLAPYGGVCIDLSLMKKIKALHVRDMDVVVEPGIGWIELNEYLKPYGLFFPLDPGPGATIGGMCATRCSGSLAVRYGTMRENVINLQVVLGNGDVIKTGSRARKSAAGYDLARLMIGSEGTLGVITEVTLRLQKLPQHSVVAMCNFKTIKDAADVAIATMLSGIQVSRVELLDEVQMKAINVANGKNLPEVPTLMFEFIGTEAYAREQTQLVQKIVSEHNGSDFTFVEDPDAKMELWKIRKEALWACFAMAPGFEAMTTDVCVPLSRLAECISKSKQLLDASTLLCTVIAHAGDGNFHALVLFDPSDEDQRQEAERLNHFIVHTALSMEGTCTGEHGVGTGKMKYLEQELGIGSLRTMKRIKSALDPNNIMNPGKLIPPHVCI
;
A
#
# COMPACT_ATOMS: atom_id res chain seq x y z
N MET A 1 -14.45 -2.12 -35.94
CA MET A 1 -14.71 -0.67 -35.86
C MET A 1 -15.73 -0.45 -34.75
N GLY A 2 -15.41 0.44 -33.79
CA GLY A 2 -16.18 0.71 -32.56
C GLY A 2 -15.47 0.11 -31.32
N SER A 3 -14.53 0.78 -30.66
CA SER A 3 -14.59 1.97 -29.76
C SER A 3 -14.81 1.60 -28.28
N PHE A 4 -13.72 1.30 -27.55
CA PHE A 4 -13.61 1.41 -26.08
C PHE A 4 -12.16 1.73 -25.70
N PHE A 5 -11.84 3.03 -25.59
CA PHE A 5 -10.68 3.58 -24.87
C PHE A 5 -11.04 5.02 -24.51
N PRO A 6 -11.19 5.36 -23.23
CA PRO A 6 -10.83 6.71 -22.84
C PRO A 6 -10.18 6.75 -21.45
N LEU A 7 -8.85 6.71 -21.39
CA LEU A 7 -8.12 7.33 -20.28
C LEU A 7 -6.90 8.17 -20.71
N ILE A 8 -6.62 8.29 -22.01
CA ILE A 8 -5.44 9.02 -22.52
C ILE A 8 -5.78 10.39 -23.15
N SER A 9 -7.06 10.79 -23.30
CA SER A 9 -7.41 12.02 -24.04
C SER A 9 -7.78 13.27 -23.20
N ARG A 10 -7.48 13.33 -21.89
CA ARG A 10 -7.78 14.53 -21.07
C ARG A 10 -6.58 15.27 -20.45
N LEU A 11 -5.41 15.23 -21.09
CA LEU A 11 -4.25 16.04 -20.71
C LEU A 11 -3.70 16.96 -21.80
N ALA A 12 -4.51 17.33 -22.80
CA ALA A 12 -4.11 18.31 -23.80
C ALA A 12 -5.24 19.29 -24.13
N SER A 13 -5.36 20.38 -23.35
CA SER A 13 -5.90 21.68 -23.79
C SER A 13 -6.25 22.57 -22.58
N SER A 14 -5.28 23.33 -22.05
CA SER A 14 -5.47 24.77 -21.85
C SER A 14 -4.12 25.39 -21.51
N SER A 15 -3.47 25.99 -22.50
CA SER A 15 -2.28 26.82 -22.33
C SER A 15 -2.14 27.68 -23.57
N LYS A 16 -2.91 28.79 -23.61
CA LYS A 16 -2.61 29.99 -24.38
C LYS A 16 -3.72 31.02 -24.16
N HIS A 17 -3.38 32.02 -23.36
CA HIS A 17 -3.78 33.44 -23.43
C HIS A 17 -3.89 33.99 -22.01
N TYR A 18 -2.87 34.70 -21.56
CA TYR A 18 -3.00 36.03 -20.95
C TYR A 18 -1.58 36.56 -20.74
N ALA A 19 -1.14 37.43 -21.65
CA ALA A 19 0.02 38.28 -21.46
C ALA A 19 -0.47 39.70 -21.11
N SER A 20 0.26 40.33 -20.20
CA SER A 20 0.35 41.77 -19.93
C SER A 20 -0.85 42.46 -19.26
N ARG A 21 -0.72 42.74 -17.95
CA ARG A 21 -0.65 44.12 -17.41
C ARG A 21 -0.59 44.11 -15.88
N ALA A 22 0.01 45.19 -15.38
CA ALA A 22 0.02 45.66 -14.00
C ALA A 22 1.05 45.01 -13.08
N LEU A 23 1.77 45.71 -12.20
CA LEU A 23 2.03 47.14 -12.00
C LEU A 23 3.18 47.18 -10.97
N ARG A 24 3.97 48.24 -11.01
CA ARG A 24 5.02 48.55 -10.03
C ARG A 24 4.44 48.54 -8.61
N SER A 25 5.09 47.84 -7.68
CA SER A 25 5.22 48.34 -6.31
C SER A 25 6.54 47.86 -5.70
N SER A 26 7.41 48.83 -5.47
CA SER A 26 8.63 48.72 -4.70
C SER A 26 8.28 48.78 -3.21
N THR A 27 8.67 47.78 -2.43
CA THR A 27 8.90 47.99 -0.98
C THR A 27 10.18 47.27 -0.57
N ALA A 28 11.05 48.05 0.04
CA ALA A 28 12.39 47.69 0.45
C ALA A 28 12.35 46.87 1.77
N PHE A 29 13.21 45.85 1.86
CA PHE A 29 13.57 45.21 3.12
C PHE A 29 14.87 45.82 3.66
N PRO A 30 14.98 46.14 4.97
CA PRO A 30 16.23 46.59 5.56
C PRO A 30 17.16 45.40 5.89
N PRO A 31 18.49 45.61 5.98
CA PRO A 31 19.45 44.53 6.16
C PRO A 31 19.58 44.08 7.62
N LEU A 32 19.77 42.76 7.79
CA LEU A 32 20.14 42.11 9.04
C LEU A 32 21.53 42.56 9.51
N ARG A 33 21.61 43.11 10.72
CA ARG A 33 22.86 43.35 11.44
C ARG A 33 23.40 42.05 12.03
N SER A 34 24.67 41.79 11.76
CA SER A 34 25.50 40.82 12.46
C SER A 34 25.76 41.26 13.91
N LEU A 35 25.59 40.35 14.86
CA LEU A 35 26.05 40.53 16.24
C LEU A 35 27.23 39.60 16.47
N SER A 36 28.35 40.24 16.78
CA SER A 36 29.63 39.66 17.16
C SER A 36 29.56 38.97 18.52
N THR A 37 30.23 37.83 18.58
CA THR A 37 30.54 37.06 19.78
C THR A 37 31.48 37.84 20.68
N THR A 38 31.14 37.97 21.96
CA THR A 38 32.09 38.34 23.02
C THR A 38 32.13 37.21 24.04
N SER A 39 33.34 36.68 24.22
CA SER A 39 33.75 35.76 25.27
C SER A 39 33.79 36.48 26.61
N SER A 40 33.25 35.87 27.66
CA SER A 40 33.76 36.09 29.01
C SER A 40 33.67 34.80 29.82
N SER A 41 34.84 34.39 30.28
CA SER A 41 35.09 33.35 31.26
C SER A 41 34.80 33.87 32.67
N SER A 42 34.12 33.09 33.49
CA SER A 42 34.45 33.03 34.92
C SER A 42 33.99 31.71 35.53
N SER A 43 34.91 31.16 36.31
CA SER A 43 34.87 29.92 37.08
C SER A 43 33.97 30.03 38.32
N SER A 44 33.36 28.92 38.74
CA SER A 44 33.50 28.43 40.13
C SER A 44 32.77 27.10 40.39
N SER A 45 33.57 26.15 40.84
CA SER A 45 33.36 25.17 41.92
C SER A 45 32.11 24.27 41.96
N ASP A 46 32.43 22.97 41.85
CA ASP A 46 32.09 21.90 42.80
C ASP A 46 30.63 21.67 43.19
N ARG A 47 30.11 20.51 42.75
CA ARG A 47 29.66 19.45 43.66
C ARG A 47 29.41 18.14 42.89
N PHE A 48 30.36 17.22 42.97
CA PHE A 48 30.16 15.80 42.68
C PHE A 48 29.44 15.16 43.87
N ARG A 49 28.28 14.53 43.65
CA ARG A 49 27.66 13.62 44.62
C ARG A 49 27.48 12.23 44.01
N SER A 50 28.14 11.30 44.68
CA SER A 50 28.09 9.84 44.63
C SER A 50 26.72 9.23 44.29
N TRP A 51 26.72 8.24 43.39
CA TRP A 51 25.67 7.23 43.25
C TRP A 51 26.21 5.90 43.80
N SER A 52 25.64 5.45 44.91
CA SER A 52 25.85 4.12 45.47
C SER A 52 24.64 3.22 45.23
N ARG A 53 24.96 1.96 44.94
CA ARG A 53 24.14 0.80 44.58
C ARG A 53 23.12 0.37 45.65
N SER A 54 22.29 -0.59 45.24
CA SER A 54 21.60 -1.65 46.03
C SER A 54 20.09 -1.43 46.21
N LEU A 55 19.19 -2.43 46.19
CA LEU A 55 19.22 -3.90 46.07
C LEU A 55 17.77 -4.36 45.77
N LEU A 56 17.60 -5.55 45.18
CA LEU A 56 16.33 -6.28 45.10
C LEU A 56 15.74 -6.59 46.48
N PRO A 57 14.44 -6.94 46.54
CA PRO A 57 14.13 -8.26 47.11
C PRO A 57 13.11 -9.09 46.32
N PHE A 58 13.34 -10.40 46.38
CA PHE A 58 12.44 -11.49 46.02
C PHE A 58 11.18 -11.47 46.89
N ALA A 59 10.01 -11.83 46.32
CA ALA A 59 8.86 -12.28 47.09
C ALA A 59 8.20 -13.52 46.45
N ILE A 60 8.02 -14.49 47.33
CA ILE A 60 7.58 -15.88 47.22
C ILE A 60 6.18 -16.06 46.62
N ALA A 61 6.04 -17.09 45.78
CA ALA A 61 4.76 -17.60 45.29
C ALA A 61 4.03 -18.41 46.37
N GLY A 62 2.75 -18.11 46.59
CA GLY A 62 1.84 -18.89 47.42
C GLY A 62 0.52 -19.10 46.69
N THR A 63 0.19 -20.35 46.41
CA THR A 63 -1.07 -20.82 45.83
C THR A 63 -2.17 -20.84 46.87
N ALA A 64 -3.36 -20.33 46.52
CA ALA A 64 -4.60 -20.64 47.20
C ALA A 64 -5.74 -20.69 46.17
N ALA A 65 -6.29 -21.89 45.98
CA ALA A 65 -7.44 -22.16 45.16
C ALA A 65 -8.72 -21.85 45.96
N PHE A 66 -9.59 -21.01 45.41
CA PHE A 66 -10.99 -20.90 45.79
C PHE A 66 -11.78 -20.54 44.52
N ALA A 67 -12.51 -21.51 43.98
CA ALA A 67 -13.47 -21.28 42.91
C ALA A 67 -14.88 -21.49 43.49
N LEU A 68 -15.59 -20.37 43.68
CA LEU A 68 -17.03 -20.32 43.89
C LEU A 68 -17.73 -20.59 42.56
N SER A 69 -18.56 -21.63 42.52
CA SER A 69 -19.49 -21.93 41.44
C SER A 69 -20.63 -20.90 41.43
N LEU A 70 -20.69 -20.07 40.39
CA LEU A 70 -21.89 -19.30 40.04
C LEU A 70 -22.42 -19.80 38.72
N ASP A 71 -23.65 -20.32 38.78
CA ASP A 71 -24.50 -20.70 37.64
C ASP A 71 -24.73 -19.49 36.73
N LEU A 72 -24.20 -19.55 35.51
CA LEU A 72 -24.63 -18.71 34.39
C LEU A 72 -25.12 -19.63 33.28
N ARG A 73 -26.44 -19.70 33.12
CA ARG A 73 -27.10 -20.36 31.98
C ARG A 73 -26.65 -19.66 30.68
N PRO A 74 -26.08 -20.36 29.70
CA PRO A 74 -25.88 -19.79 28.37
C PRO A 74 -27.22 -19.84 27.62
N THR A 75 -27.67 -18.70 27.11
CA THR A 75 -28.59 -18.64 25.97
C THR A 75 -27.94 -19.26 24.73
N PRO A 76 -28.65 -20.04 23.90
CA PRO A 76 -28.01 -20.78 22.83
C PRO A 76 -27.57 -19.84 21.70
N SER A 77 -26.25 -19.74 21.52
CA SER A 77 -25.63 -19.30 20.28
C SER A 77 -25.73 -20.45 19.27
N SER A 78 -26.21 -20.17 18.06
CA SER A 78 -26.33 -21.15 16.98
C SER A 78 -24.94 -21.52 16.44
N CYS A 79 -24.24 -22.38 17.16
CA CYS A 79 -23.08 -23.11 16.66
C CYS A 79 -23.33 -24.60 16.88
N ASP A 80 -24.34 -25.13 16.19
CA ASP A 80 -24.51 -26.57 16.03
C ASP A 80 -24.74 -26.84 14.53
N SER A 81 -23.64 -27.01 13.81
CA SER A 81 -23.59 -27.76 12.57
C SER A 81 -22.59 -28.89 12.78
N GLY A 82 -23.10 -30.11 12.77
CA GLY A 82 -22.47 -31.32 13.29
C GLY A 82 -21.05 -31.60 12.81
N PHE A 83 -20.29 -32.22 13.71
CA PHE A 83 -19.00 -32.84 13.45
C PHE A 83 -19.09 -33.87 12.30
N GLY A 84 -18.41 -33.55 11.21
CA GLY A 84 -17.93 -34.50 10.21
C GLY A 84 -16.46 -34.22 9.95
N HIS A 85 -15.58 -35.01 10.55
CA HIS A 85 -14.14 -34.97 10.31
C HIS A 85 -13.83 -35.28 8.83
N HIS A 86 -13.36 -34.30 8.07
CA HIS A 86 -12.48 -34.53 6.91
C HIS A 86 -11.37 -33.48 6.90
N VAL A 87 -10.22 -33.88 7.45
CA VAL A 87 -8.93 -33.21 7.25
C VAL A 87 -8.50 -33.44 5.79
N GLY A 88 -8.26 -32.35 5.07
CA GLY A 88 -7.50 -32.33 3.82
C GLY A 88 -8.23 -32.88 2.57
N ARG A 89 -8.86 -31.99 1.81
CA ARG A 89 -9.04 -32.19 0.37
C ARG A 89 -8.83 -30.89 -0.40
N LYS A 90 -7.95 -31.00 -1.42
CA LYS A 90 -7.67 -30.17 -2.60
C LYS A 90 -8.31 -28.79 -2.67
N GLY A 91 -7.45 -27.77 -2.86
CA GLY A 91 -7.80 -26.36 -3.05
C GLY A 91 -8.93 -26.16 -4.04
N SER A 92 -10.11 -25.88 -3.50
CA SER A 92 -11.32 -25.58 -4.25
C SER A 92 -11.52 -24.08 -4.38
N THR A 93 -11.96 -23.71 -5.57
CA THR A 93 -12.38 -22.42 -6.14
C THR A 93 -13.59 -21.78 -5.45
N GLU A 94 -13.70 -21.89 -4.13
CA GLU A 94 -14.83 -21.26 -3.42
C GLU A 94 -14.58 -19.77 -3.24
N ILE A 95 -15.57 -18.97 -3.66
CA ILE A 95 -15.71 -17.57 -3.27
C ILE A 95 -15.68 -17.55 -1.73
N LEU A 96 -14.57 -17.10 -1.13
CA LEU A 96 -14.41 -17.04 0.33
C LEU A 96 -15.53 -16.22 1.00
N VAL A 97 -16.11 -15.27 0.26
CA VAL A 97 -17.23 -14.42 0.70
C VAL A 97 -18.38 -14.55 -0.29
N GLN A 98 -19.30 -15.48 -0.03
CA GLN A 98 -20.45 -15.75 -0.90
C GLN A 98 -21.35 -14.53 -1.15
N GLY A 99 -21.31 -13.53 -0.28
CA GLY A 99 -22.12 -12.31 -0.38
C GLY A 99 -23.61 -12.55 -0.08
N SER A 100 -24.31 -11.49 0.33
CA SER A 100 -25.76 -11.51 0.51
C SER A 100 -26.28 -10.08 0.44
N HIS A 101 -27.30 -9.81 -0.35
CA HIS A 101 -27.85 -8.47 -0.51
C HIS A 101 -29.23 -8.36 0.12
N THR A 102 -29.48 -7.27 0.85
CA THR A 102 -30.80 -6.88 1.33
C THR A 102 -31.04 -5.45 0.89
N ALA A 103 -32.21 -5.18 0.29
CA ALA A 103 -32.54 -3.85 -0.19
C ALA A 103 -32.48 -2.81 0.94
N VAL A 104 -31.84 -1.67 0.65
CA VAL A 104 -31.75 -0.56 1.59
C VAL A 104 -33.12 0.11 1.80
N PRO A 105 -33.50 0.46 3.05
CA PRO A 105 -34.76 1.15 3.31
C PRO A 105 -34.86 2.52 2.63
N LYS A 106 -36.07 2.96 2.27
CA LYS A 106 -36.28 4.27 1.65
C LYS A 106 -35.89 5.40 2.61
N GLU A 107 -36.25 5.25 3.88
CA GLU A 107 -35.95 6.20 4.96
C GLU A 107 -34.45 6.43 5.10
N PHE A 108 -33.64 5.38 4.90
CA PHE A 108 -32.18 5.46 4.91
C PHE A 108 -31.66 6.32 3.76
N ILE A 109 -32.16 6.11 2.54
CA ILE A 109 -31.80 6.91 1.36
C ILE A 109 -32.20 8.37 1.53
N ASP A 110 -33.37 8.64 2.12
CA ASP A 110 -33.84 10.00 2.38
C ASP A 110 -32.95 10.72 3.43
N GLU A 111 -32.51 10.01 4.49
CA GLU A 111 -31.53 10.55 5.45
C GLU A 111 -30.16 10.83 4.80
N LEU A 112 -29.66 9.93 3.94
CA LEU A 112 -28.43 10.19 3.19
C LEU A 112 -28.56 11.38 2.24
N ARG A 113 -29.72 11.57 1.60
CA ARG A 113 -29.98 12.70 0.72
C ARG A 113 -29.98 14.03 1.47
N ALA A 114 -30.47 14.05 2.70
CA ALA A 114 -30.39 15.24 3.55
C ALA A 114 -28.94 15.58 3.95
N ILE A 115 -28.05 14.59 4.06
CA ILE A 115 -26.63 14.79 4.41
C ILE A 115 -25.80 15.18 3.18
N CYS A 116 -25.97 14.45 2.07
CA CYS A 116 -25.10 14.55 0.90
C CYS A 116 -25.60 15.55 -0.14
N GLU A 117 -26.89 15.89 -0.09
CA GLU A 117 -27.60 16.71 -1.07
C GLU A 117 -27.40 16.17 -2.49
N SER A 118 -26.72 16.92 -3.37
CA SER A 118 -26.38 16.52 -4.73
C SER A 118 -25.13 15.65 -4.83
N ASN A 119 -24.37 15.45 -3.74
CA ASN A 119 -23.14 14.64 -3.71
C ASN A 119 -23.44 13.17 -3.40
N MET A 120 -24.49 12.61 -4.00
CA MET A 120 -24.79 11.19 -3.97
C MET A 120 -25.44 10.73 -5.28
N THR A 121 -25.30 9.45 -5.63
CA THR A 121 -25.93 8.87 -6.82
C THR A 121 -26.46 7.46 -6.57
N LEU A 122 -27.58 7.16 -7.24
CA LEU A 122 -28.21 5.84 -7.33
C LEU A 122 -28.13 5.28 -8.76
N ASP A 123 -27.44 5.99 -9.66
CA ASP A 123 -27.24 5.58 -11.03
C ASP A 123 -26.60 4.19 -11.10
N TYR A 124 -27.05 3.37 -12.05
CA TYR A 124 -26.58 1.99 -12.14
C TYR A 124 -25.13 1.92 -12.62
N ASP A 125 -24.76 2.71 -13.63
CA ASP A 125 -23.43 2.64 -14.24
C ASP A 125 -22.36 3.13 -13.26
N GLU A 126 -22.65 4.20 -12.52
CA GLU A 126 -21.77 4.67 -11.44
C GLU A 126 -21.61 3.62 -10.34
N ARG A 127 -22.70 2.99 -9.90
CA ARG A 127 -22.63 1.93 -8.88
C ARG A 127 -21.88 0.71 -9.37
N TYR A 128 -22.09 0.32 -10.63
CA TYR A 128 -21.37 -0.78 -11.25
C TYR A 128 -19.87 -0.48 -11.34
N PHE A 129 -19.49 0.73 -11.76
CA PHE A 129 -18.09 1.14 -11.82
C PHE A 129 -17.38 1.07 -10.46
N HIS A 130 -18.04 1.52 -9.38
CA HIS A 130 -17.48 1.48 -8.03
C HIS A 130 -17.49 0.08 -7.39
N GLY A 131 -18.41 -0.80 -7.81
CA GLY A 131 -18.51 -2.18 -7.32
C GLY A 131 -17.66 -3.18 -8.10
N ASN A 132 -17.37 -2.89 -9.36
CA ASN A 132 -16.56 -3.73 -10.24
C ASN A 132 -15.10 -3.25 -10.25
N PRO A 133 -14.15 -4.03 -9.69
CA PRO A 133 -12.79 -3.57 -9.54
C PRO A 133 -12.08 -3.54 -10.90
N GLN A 134 -11.35 -2.46 -11.16
CA GLN A 134 -10.78 -2.20 -12.49
C GLN A 134 -9.43 -2.89 -12.73
N ASN A 135 -8.73 -3.25 -11.65
CA ASN A 135 -7.35 -3.77 -11.70
C ASN A 135 -7.22 -5.11 -10.95
N SER A 136 -8.30 -5.87 -10.84
CA SER A 136 -8.37 -7.08 -10.02
C SER A 136 -9.17 -8.15 -10.76
N PHE A 137 -8.67 -9.38 -10.76
CA PHE A 137 -9.34 -10.56 -11.30
C PHE A 137 -10.52 -11.06 -10.42
N HIS A 138 -10.67 -10.49 -9.21
CA HIS A 138 -11.77 -10.83 -8.31
C HIS A 138 -13.12 -10.37 -8.85
N LYS A 139 -14.05 -11.31 -9.02
CA LYS A 139 -15.40 -11.04 -9.55
C LYS A 139 -16.30 -10.40 -8.50
N ALA A 140 -17.07 -9.39 -8.91
CA ALA A 140 -18.09 -8.78 -8.08
C ALA A 140 -19.30 -9.72 -7.93
N VAL A 141 -19.70 -9.97 -6.68
CA VAL A 141 -20.94 -10.71 -6.36
C VAL A 141 -22.14 -9.75 -6.32
N ASN A 142 -21.91 -8.53 -5.83
CA ASN A 142 -22.90 -7.47 -5.66
C ASN A 142 -22.21 -6.12 -5.95
N ILE A 143 -23.02 -5.09 -6.21
CA ILE A 143 -22.56 -3.70 -6.34
C ILE A 143 -23.13 -2.86 -5.17
N PRO A 144 -22.53 -1.70 -4.84
CA PRO A 144 -23.11 -0.78 -3.85
C PRO A 144 -24.55 -0.37 -4.20
N ASP A 145 -25.37 -0.11 -3.18
CA ASP A 145 -26.73 0.43 -3.33
C ASP A 145 -26.72 1.92 -3.65
N VAL A 146 -25.71 2.64 -3.16
CA VAL A 146 -25.56 4.09 -3.30
C VAL A 146 -24.09 4.48 -3.24
N ILE A 147 -23.71 5.49 -4.03
CA ILE A 147 -22.40 6.15 -3.94
C ILE A 147 -22.59 7.52 -3.31
N VAL A 148 -21.76 7.88 -2.35
CA VAL A 148 -21.76 9.20 -1.71
C VAL A 148 -20.37 9.83 -1.80
N TYR A 149 -20.32 11.15 -1.98
CA TYR A 149 -19.09 11.93 -2.16
C TYR A 149 -18.98 13.00 -1.08
N PRO A 150 -18.57 12.66 0.16
CA PRO A 150 -18.43 13.63 1.24
C PRO A 150 -17.39 14.71 0.90
N ARG A 151 -17.55 15.90 1.47
CA ARG A 151 -16.63 17.05 1.29
C ARG A 151 -15.91 17.43 2.57
N SER A 152 -16.23 16.77 3.68
CA SER A 152 -15.68 17.04 4.99
C SER A 152 -15.72 15.81 5.89
N GLN A 153 -14.93 15.85 6.98
CA GLN A 153 -14.99 14.84 8.04
C GLN A 153 -16.36 14.77 8.72
N ASP A 154 -17.08 15.89 8.80
CA ASP A 154 -18.41 15.96 9.38
C ASP A 154 -19.43 15.22 8.51
N ASP A 155 -19.35 15.34 7.18
CA ASP A 155 -20.18 14.56 6.25
C ASP A 155 -19.92 13.05 6.44
N VAL A 156 -18.65 12.65 6.48
CA VAL A 156 -18.24 11.25 6.72
C VAL A 156 -18.81 10.75 8.06
N GLN A 157 -18.71 11.53 9.13
CA GLN A 157 -19.27 11.19 10.43
C GLN A 157 -20.78 10.99 10.38
N LYS A 158 -21.51 11.90 9.74
CA LYS A 158 -22.97 11.79 9.60
C LYS A 158 -23.37 10.56 8.79
N ILE A 159 -22.70 10.31 7.65
CA ILE A 159 -22.92 9.14 6.80
C ILE A 159 -22.71 7.85 7.60
N ILE A 160 -21.59 7.71 8.31
CA ILE A 160 -21.29 6.50 9.09
C ILE A 160 -22.29 6.31 10.22
N LYS A 161 -22.69 7.36 10.94
CA LYS A 161 -23.72 7.26 11.98
C LYS A 161 -25.06 6.79 11.42
N THR A 162 -25.46 7.28 10.25
CA THR A 162 -26.68 6.82 9.56
C THR A 162 -26.54 5.36 9.15
N CYS A 163 -25.44 4.95 8.53
CA CYS A 163 -25.18 3.55 8.18
C CYS A 163 -25.22 2.63 9.41
N ASN A 164 -24.63 3.06 10.53
CA ASN A 164 -24.61 2.31 11.78
C ASN A 164 -26.02 2.17 12.41
N LYS A 165 -26.83 3.24 12.36
CA LYS A 165 -28.23 3.23 12.80
C LYS A 165 -29.07 2.20 12.04
N PHE A 166 -28.91 2.14 10.72
CA PHE A 166 -29.66 1.22 9.85
C PHE A 166 -28.95 -0.13 9.62
N LYS A 167 -27.75 -0.32 10.19
CA LYS A 167 -26.88 -1.50 10.01
C LYS A 167 -26.56 -1.79 8.53
N ILE A 168 -26.33 -0.73 7.76
CA ILE A 168 -25.99 -0.82 6.34
C ILE A 168 -24.46 -0.86 6.17
N PRO A 169 -23.92 -1.82 5.40
CA PRO A 169 -22.48 -1.90 5.10
C PRO A 169 -21.93 -0.66 4.41
N ILE A 170 -20.64 -0.42 4.61
CA ILE A 170 -19.87 0.68 4.06
C ILE A 170 -18.64 0.12 3.35
N VAL A 171 -18.36 0.59 2.14
CA VAL A 171 -17.10 0.35 1.42
C VAL A 171 -16.40 1.70 1.22
N PRO A 172 -15.31 2.00 1.96
CA PRO A 172 -14.51 3.18 1.71
C PRO A 172 -13.80 3.10 0.36
N TYR A 173 -13.80 4.19 -0.39
CA TYR A 173 -13.31 4.23 -1.76
C TYR A 173 -12.42 5.45 -2.00
N GLY A 174 -11.40 5.25 -2.83
CA GLY A 174 -10.38 6.26 -3.15
C GLY A 174 -10.02 6.19 -4.64
N GLY A 175 -8.74 5.98 -4.95
CA GLY A 175 -8.27 5.94 -6.34
C GLY A 175 -8.68 4.71 -7.17
N ALA A 176 -9.34 3.72 -6.59
CA ALA A 176 -9.75 2.47 -7.27
C ALA A 176 -8.60 1.64 -7.88
N THR A 177 -7.37 1.81 -7.40
CA THR A 177 -6.17 1.15 -7.95
C THR A 177 -5.77 -0.14 -7.24
N SER A 178 -6.45 -0.52 -6.16
CA SER A 178 -6.14 -1.72 -5.38
C SER A 178 -6.50 -3.01 -6.12
N ILE A 179 -5.78 -4.11 -5.86
CA ILE A 179 -5.88 -5.31 -6.70
C ILE A 179 -6.37 -6.60 -6.00
N GLU A 180 -6.56 -6.59 -4.68
CA GLU A 180 -7.02 -7.78 -3.91
C GLU A 180 -8.53 -7.77 -3.57
N GLY A 181 -9.34 -7.08 -4.38
CA GLY A 181 -10.80 -7.04 -4.19
C GLY A 181 -11.29 -6.14 -3.03
N HIS A 182 -10.48 -5.16 -2.63
CA HIS A 182 -10.78 -4.25 -1.50
C HIS A 182 -12.09 -3.47 -1.65
N THR A 183 -12.44 -3.08 -2.88
CA THR A 183 -13.62 -2.25 -3.22
C THR A 183 -14.87 -3.08 -3.52
N LEU A 184 -14.78 -4.41 -3.48
CA LEU A 184 -15.94 -5.28 -3.70
C LEU A 184 -17.01 -5.00 -2.63
N ALA A 185 -18.28 -5.02 -3.03
CA ALA A 185 -19.39 -4.80 -2.12
C ALA A 185 -20.23 -6.07 -1.93
N PRO A 186 -19.69 -7.16 -1.32
CA PRO A 186 -20.39 -8.45 -1.24
C PRO A 186 -21.74 -8.38 -0.54
N TYR A 187 -21.99 -7.33 0.24
CA TYR A 187 -23.24 -7.10 0.96
C TYR A 187 -24.00 -5.84 0.50
N GLY A 188 -23.66 -5.28 -0.67
CA GLY A 188 -24.16 -3.98 -1.12
C GLY A 188 -23.75 -2.84 -0.19
N GLY A 189 -24.68 -1.94 0.11
CA GLY A 189 -24.53 -0.83 1.04
C GLY A 189 -24.01 0.45 0.41
N VAL A 190 -23.29 1.25 1.18
CA VAL A 190 -22.80 2.58 0.77
C VAL A 190 -21.34 2.50 0.34
N CYS A 191 -21.04 2.96 -0.86
CA CYS A 191 -19.68 3.31 -1.24
C CYS A 191 -19.41 4.77 -0.85
N ILE A 192 -18.41 5.01 0.01
CA ILE A 192 -17.98 6.37 0.38
C ILE A 192 -16.77 6.72 -0.48
N ASP A 193 -16.98 7.46 -1.55
CA ASP A 193 -15.89 7.94 -2.41
C ASP A 193 -15.32 9.26 -1.88
N LEU A 194 -14.06 9.19 -1.46
CA LEU A 194 -13.30 10.30 -0.89
C LEU A 194 -12.71 11.23 -1.95
N SER A 195 -13.00 11.04 -3.24
CA SER A 195 -12.45 11.80 -4.37
C SER A 195 -12.69 13.32 -4.31
N LEU A 196 -13.65 13.79 -3.52
CA LEU A 196 -13.90 15.23 -3.30
C LEU A 196 -13.15 15.83 -2.10
N MET A 197 -12.55 15.01 -1.24
CA MET A 197 -11.75 15.43 -0.09
C MET A 197 -10.26 15.52 -0.49
N LYS A 198 -9.87 16.58 -1.21
CA LYS A 198 -8.54 16.74 -1.83
C LYS A 198 -7.70 17.90 -1.30
N LYS A 199 -8.13 18.59 -0.25
CA LYS A 199 -7.45 19.81 0.21
C LYS A 199 -6.11 19.48 0.88
N ILE A 200 -5.11 20.30 0.56
CA ILE A 200 -3.90 20.44 1.37
C ILE A 200 -4.23 21.41 2.51
N LYS A 201 -4.33 20.90 3.73
CA LYS A 201 -4.80 21.67 4.90
C LYS A 201 -3.68 22.51 5.51
N ALA A 202 -2.43 22.02 5.47
CA ALA A 202 -1.25 22.75 5.93
C ALA A 202 0.03 22.18 5.33
N LEU A 203 0.99 23.05 5.00
CA LEU A 203 2.36 22.67 4.63
C LEU A 203 3.36 23.33 5.59
N HIS A 204 4.20 22.53 6.24
CA HIS A 204 5.20 23.00 7.18
C HIS A 204 6.60 22.80 6.59
N VAL A 205 7.03 23.73 5.74
CA VAL A 205 8.28 23.59 4.96
C VAL A 205 9.52 23.36 5.83
N ARG A 206 9.60 24.03 6.99
CA ARG A 206 10.73 23.91 7.93
C ARG A 206 10.73 22.59 8.71
N ASP A 207 9.54 22.05 8.97
CA ASP A 207 9.37 20.78 9.69
C ASP A 207 9.38 19.56 8.73
N MET A 208 9.24 19.83 7.42
CA MET A 208 9.14 18.84 6.35
C MET A 208 7.99 17.87 6.59
N ASP A 209 6.80 18.41 6.84
CA ASP A 209 5.55 17.66 6.89
C ASP A 209 4.39 18.42 6.24
N VAL A 210 3.36 17.67 5.86
CA VAL A 210 2.14 18.19 5.23
C VAL A 210 0.90 17.51 5.83
N VAL A 211 -0.17 18.27 5.98
CA VAL A 211 -1.49 17.77 6.38
C VAL A 211 -2.42 17.84 5.18
N VAL A 212 -2.99 16.71 4.79
CA VAL A 212 -3.83 16.58 3.58
C VAL A 212 -5.11 15.81 3.86
N GLU A 213 -6.13 16.06 3.05
CA GLU A 213 -7.31 15.21 2.95
C GLU A 213 -7.01 13.92 2.14
N PRO A 214 -7.74 12.81 2.38
CA PRO A 214 -7.38 11.48 1.89
C PRO A 214 -7.50 11.28 0.38
N GLY A 215 -8.34 12.07 -0.30
CA GLY A 215 -8.64 11.93 -1.72
C GLY A 215 -7.56 12.51 -2.64
N ILE A 216 -6.58 13.25 -2.11
CA ILE A 216 -5.51 13.82 -2.95
C ILE A 216 -4.63 12.69 -3.52
N GLY A 217 -4.29 12.80 -4.80
CA GLY A 217 -3.35 11.88 -5.45
C GLY A 217 -1.91 12.15 -5.02
N TRP A 218 -1.07 11.11 -4.94
CA TRP A 218 0.34 11.30 -4.56
C TRP A 218 1.13 12.11 -5.62
N ILE A 219 0.78 11.99 -6.90
CA ILE A 219 1.37 12.78 -8.00
C ILE A 219 1.00 14.25 -7.85
N GLU A 220 -0.30 14.54 -7.68
CA GLU A 220 -0.82 15.89 -7.43
C GLU A 220 -0.16 16.55 -6.21
N LEU A 221 0.01 15.79 -5.13
CA LEU A 221 0.73 16.25 -3.95
C LEU A 221 2.19 16.59 -4.27
N ASN A 222 2.90 15.73 -5.01
CA ASN A 222 4.29 15.99 -5.37
C ASN A 222 4.47 17.18 -6.31
N GLU A 223 3.53 17.40 -7.24
CA GLU A 223 3.50 18.61 -8.08
C GLU A 223 3.37 19.87 -7.22
N TYR A 224 2.49 19.87 -6.21
CA TYR A 224 2.33 20.96 -5.27
C TYR A 224 3.59 21.21 -4.42
N LEU A 225 4.29 20.15 -4.00
CA LEU A 225 5.46 20.25 -3.12
C LEU A 225 6.73 20.70 -3.83
N LYS A 226 6.83 20.45 -5.15
CA LYS A 226 8.03 20.69 -5.96
C LYS A 226 8.60 22.11 -5.82
N PRO A 227 7.81 23.20 -5.88
CA PRO A 227 8.33 24.58 -5.73
C PRO A 227 8.98 24.86 -4.36
N TYR A 228 8.67 24.06 -3.33
CA TYR A 228 9.23 24.20 -1.98
C TYR A 228 10.51 23.37 -1.78
N GLY A 229 10.99 22.68 -2.83
CA GLY A 229 12.15 21.79 -2.74
C GLY A 229 11.87 20.54 -1.91
N LEU A 230 10.61 20.11 -1.81
CA LEU A 230 10.16 18.96 -1.04
C LEU A 230 9.42 17.95 -1.92
N PHE A 231 9.37 16.70 -1.47
CA PHE A 231 8.54 15.66 -2.07
C PHE A 231 8.10 14.62 -1.02
N PHE A 232 7.00 13.95 -1.31
CA PHE A 232 6.55 12.73 -0.65
C PHE A 232 7.13 11.51 -1.39
N PRO A 233 7.85 10.60 -0.70
CA PRO A 233 8.77 9.68 -1.39
C PRO A 233 8.14 8.41 -1.95
N LEU A 234 6.92 8.06 -1.58
CA LEU A 234 6.30 6.83 -2.08
C LEU A 234 5.68 7.05 -3.46
N ASP A 235 5.88 6.07 -4.33
CA ASP A 235 5.57 6.19 -5.76
C ASP A 235 4.94 4.92 -6.36
N PRO A 236 3.79 4.46 -5.84
CA PRO A 236 3.06 3.35 -6.44
C PRO A 236 2.56 3.72 -7.84
N GLY A 237 1.90 2.76 -8.51
CA GLY A 237 1.23 3.00 -9.79
C GLY A 237 0.36 4.28 -9.79
N PRO A 238 0.22 4.98 -10.94
CA PRO A 238 -0.60 6.19 -11.03
C PRO A 238 -2.06 5.96 -10.60
N GLY A 239 -2.69 7.01 -10.06
CA GLY A 239 -4.10 7.00 -9.64
C GLY A 239 -4.34 6.75 -8.16
N ALA A 240 -3.34 6.27 -7.40
CA ALA A 240 -3.48 6.05 -5.97
C ALA A 240 -3.67 7.38 -5.18
N THR A 241 -4.62 7.39 -4.25
CA THR A 241 -4.86 8.49 -3.32
C THR A 241 -4.17 8.25 -1.98
N ILE A 242 -3.80 9.30 -1.27
CA ILE A 242 -3.09 9.20 0.02
C ILE A 242 -3.88 8.37 1.06
N GLY A 243 -5.20 8.50 1.09
CA GLY A 243 -6.07 7.71 1.96
C GLY A 243 -6.03 6.21 1.63
N GLY A 244 -6.11 5.88 0.33
CA GLY A 244 -5.97 4.51 -0.15
C GLY A 244 -4.60 3.92 0.19
N MET A 245 -3.54 4.69 -0.02
CA MET A 245 -2.17 4.31 0.34
C MET A 245 -2.04 4.00 1.84
N CYS A 246 -2.63 4.82 2.72
CA CYS A 246 -2.67 4.54 4.15
C CYS A 246 -3.43 3.23 4.45
N ALA A 247 -4.61 3.08 3.85
CA ALA A 247 -5.51 1.96 4.11
C ALA A 247 -4.90 0.61 3.70
N THR A 248 -4.10 0.56 2.63
CA THR A 248 -3.45 -0.67 2.15
C THR A 248 -2.01 -0.85 2.64
N ARG A 249 -1.48 0.07 3.45
CA ARG A 249 -0.05 0.10 3.83
C ARG A 249 0.87 0.05 2.60
N CYS A 250 0.52 0.87 1.60
CA CYS A 250 1.21 0.93 0.32
C CYS A 250 2.73 1.14 0.45
N SER A 251 3.48 0.56 -0.49
CA SER A 251 4.92 0.69 -0.64
C SER A 251 5.28 1.43 -1.94
N GLY A 252 6.30 0.98 -2.69
CA GLY A 252 6.76 1.51 -3.97
C GLY A 252 8.27 1.33 -4.13
N SER A 253 8.80 1.62 -5.31
CA SER A 253 10.22 1.41 -5.62
C SER A 253 11.20 2.14 -4.68
N LEU A 254 10.78 3.25 -4.09
CA LEU A 254 11.56 4.04 -3.13
C LEU A 254 11.43 3.58 -1.67
N ALA A 255 10.63 2.54 -1.38
CA ALA A 255 10.40 2.04 -0.02
C ALA A 255 11.67 1.50 0.62
N VAL A 256 12.57 0.88 -0.14
CA VAL A 256 13.88 0.42 0.35
C VAL A 256 14.69 1.54 1.03
N ARG A 257 14.50 2.79 0.58
CA ARG A 257 15.19 3.97 1.12
C ARG A 257 14.40 4.72 2.18
N TYR A 258 13.09 4.89 1.97
CA TYR A 258 12.26 5.79 2.78
C TYR A 258 11.23 5.07 3.66
N GLY A 259 11.19 3.73 3.65
CA GLY A 259 10.16 2.92 4.28
C GLY A 259 8.82 3.03 3.56
N THR A 260 7.79 2.33 4.05
CA THR A 260 6.45 2.30 3.42
C THR A 260 5.53 3.38 3.98
N MET A 261 4.23 3.35 3.68
CA MET A 261 3.24 4.22 4.33
C MET A 261 3.29 4.10 5.86
N ARG A 262 3.69 2.94 6.36
CA ARG A 262 3.92 2.68 7.77
C ARG A 262 4.90 3.70 8.38
N GLU A 263 6.02 3.98 7.71
CA GLU A 263 7.07 4.91 8.16
C GLU A 263 6.82 6.38 7.78
N ASN A 264 6.05 6.63 6.72
CA ASN A 264 5.86 7.98 6.19
C ASN A 264 4.62 8.71 6.73
N VAL A 265 3.71 8.01 7.41
CA VAL A 265 2.57 8.63 8.11
C VAL A 265 2.95 9.01 9.54
N ILE A 266 2.70 10.27 9.92
CA ILE A 266 2.93 10.80 11.27
C ILE A 266 1.67 10.68 12.13
N ASN A 267 0.50 11.03 11.57
CA ASN A 267 -0.78 11.07 12.28
C ASN A 267 -1.93 10.94 11.29
N LEU A 268 -3.07 10.42 11.77
CA LEU A 268 -4.32 10.29 11.05
C LEU A 268 -5.48 10.89 11.86
N GLN A 269 -6.46 11.48 11.17
CA GLN A 269 -7.83 11.53 11.69
C GLN A 269 -8.68 10.47 11.01
N VAL A 270 -9.47 9.75 11.80
CA VAL A 270 -10.30 8.64 11.32
C VAL A 270 -11.67 8.71 11.96
N VAL A 271 -12.70 8.46 11.16
CA VAL A 271 -14.07 8.22 11.65
C VAL A 271 -14.29 6.71 11.77
N LEU A 272 -14.51 6.21 12.99
CA LEU A 272 -14.74 4.79 13.30
C LEU A 272 -16.15 4.35 12.90
N GLY A 273 -16.42 3.04 12.90
CA GLY A 273 -17.73 2.46 12.50
C GLY A 273 -18.91 2.92 13.36
N ASN A 274 -18.66 3.35 14.61
CA ASN A 274 -19.67 3.96 15.47
C ASN A 274 -19.89 5.46 15.21
N GLY A 275 -19.08 6.07 14.35
CA GLY A 275 -19.08 7.50 14.02
C GLY A 275 -18.17 8.38 14.89
N ASP A 276 -17.41 7.82 15.84
CA ASP A 276 -16.46 8.61 16.63
C ASP A 276 -15.29 9.06 15.77
N VAL A 277 -14.85 10.30 15.98
CA VAL A 277 -13.63 10.84 15.37
C VAL A 277 -12.47 10.62 16.32
N ILE A 278 -11.45 9.90 15.84
CA ILE A 278 -10.20 9.74 16.57
C ILE A 278 -9.06 10.48 15.88
N LYS A 279 -8.09 10.90 16.68
CA LYS A 279 -6.77 11.36 16.23
C LYS A 279 -5.74 10.35 16.73
N THR A 280 -4.88 9.85 15.84
CA THR A 280 -3.97 8.76 16.19
C THR A 280 -2.68 9.21 16.90
N GLY A 281 -2.34 10.50 16.83
CA GLY A 281 -1.14 11.05 17.45
C GLY A 281 -1.01 12.57 17.36
N SER A 282 0.19 13.09 17.63
CA SER A 282 0.54 14.50 17.40
C SER A 282 1.36 14.64 16.11
N ARG A 283 1.77 15.87 15.74
CA ARG A 283 2.71 16.10 14.63
C ARG A 283 4.17 15.81 14.99
N ALA A 284 4.47 15.47 16.25
CA ALA A 284 5.83 15.19 16.68
C ALA A 284 6.36 13.92 15.99
N ARG A 285 7.58 13.97 15.45
CA ARG A 285 8.22 12.83 14.77
C ARG A 285 8.48 11.62 15.67
N LYS A 286 8.49 11.83 16.98
CA LYS A 286 8.67 10.79 17.99
C LYS A 286 7.66 11.03 19.09
N SER A 287 6.95 9.97 19.48
CA SER A 287 6.03 9.97 20.59
C SER A 287 6.00 8.58 21.21
N ALA A 288 5.93 8.50 22.53
CA ALA A 288 5.68 7.27 23.27
C ALA A 288 4.38 7.39 24.11
N ALA A 289 3.53 8.37 23.77
CA ALA A 289 2.29 8.63 24.50
C ALA A 289 1.19 7.66 24.06
N GLY A 290 0.94 6.63 24.88
CA GLY A 290 -0.13 5.66 24.66
C GLY A 290 0.16 4.62 23.58
N TYR A 291 -0.88 3.93 23.13
CA TYR A 291 -0.78 2.94 22.05
C TYR A 291 -0.63 3.62 20.67
N ASP A 292 0.10 2.96 19.77
CA ASP A 292 0.26 3.45 18.40
C ASP A 292 -0.98 3.13 17.54
N LEU A 293 -1.98 3.99 17.65
CA LEU A 293 -3.21 3.88 16.85
C LEU A 293 -2.95 4.14 15.36
N ALA A 294 -1.88 4.86 14.99
CA ALA A 294 -1.58 5.08 13.58
C ALA A 294 -1.22 3.76 12.91
N ARG A 295 -0.39 2.94 13.56
CA ARG A 295 -0.02 1.60 13.07
C ARG A 295 -1.18 0.62 13.07
N LEU A 296 -2.20 0.83 13.90
CA LEU A 296 -3.45 0.06 13.86
C LEU A 296 -4.29 0.37 12.62
N MET A 297 -4.38 1.65 12.23
CA MET A 297 -5.20 2.09 11.11
C MET A 297 -4.49 1.93 9.74
N ILE A 298 -3.16 2.00 9.71
CA ILE A 298 -2.39 1.81 8.47
C ILE A 298 -2.36 0.31 8.10
N GLY A 299 -2.94 -0.03 6.95
CA GLY A 299 -3.16 -1.41 6.53
C GLY A 299 -4.47 -2.00 7.04
N SER A 300 -5.39 -1.20 7.60
CA SER A 300 -6.69 -1.70 8.05
C SER A 300 -7.71 -1.86 6.91
N GLU A 301 -7.38 -1.44 5.69
CA GLU A 301 -8.20 -1.63 4.48
C GLU A 301 -9.65 -1.12 4.62
N GLY A 302 -9.83 -0.04 5.37
CA GLY A 302 -11.17 0.52 5.65
C GLY A 302 -12.04 -0.31 6.60
N THR A 303 -11.55 -1.43 7.12
CA THR A 303 -12.31 -2.32 8.02
C THR A 303 -12.50 -1.76 9.43
N LEU A 304 -11.71 -0.76 9.85
CA LEU A 304 -11.80 -0.17 11.19
C LEU A 304 -12.38 1.25 11.19
N GLY A 305 -12.51 1.89 10.03
CA GLY A 305 -12.95 3.28 9.91
C GLY A 305 -12.54 3.91 8.58
N VAL A 306 -12.97 5.16 8.38
CA VAL A 306 -12.66 5.99 7.19
C VAL A 306 -11.65 7.06 7.56
N ILE A 307 -10.47 7.03 6.93
CA ILE A 307 -9.43 8.04 7.11
C ILE A 307 -9.88 9.36 6.46
N THR A 308 -9.87 10.46 7.20
CA THR A 308 -10.37 11.78 6.77
C THR A 308 -9.31 12.88 6.75
N GLU A 309 -8.16 12.66 7.39
CA GLU A 309 -6.99 13.55 7.33
C GLU A 309 -5.71 12.74 7.56
N VAL A 310 -4.65 13.08 6.82
CA VAL A 310 -3.34 12.43 6.92
C VAL A 310 -2.25 13.49 7.11
N THR A 311 -1.40 13.29 8.11
CA THR A 311 -0.15 14.03 8.27
C THR A 311 1.00 13.17 7.75
N LEU A 312 1.69 13.64 6.71
CA LEU A 312 2.78 12.91 6.05
C LEU A 312 4.13 13.56 6.32
N ARG A 313 5.16 12.73 6.45
CA ARG A 313 6.56 13.15 6.41
C ARG A 313 6.96 13.44 4.96
N LEU A 314 7.72 14.52 4.78
CA LEU A 314 8.31 14.91 3.50
C LEU A 314 9.83 14.74 3.52
N GLN A 315 10.40 14.66 2.32
CA GLN A 315 11.82 14.61 2.05
C GLN A 315 12.24 15.79 1.19
N LYS A 316 13.53 16.13 1.21
CA LYS A 316 14.10 17.15 0.30
C LYS A 316 14.26 16.58 -1.09
N LEU A 317 13.89 17.36 -2.11
CA LEU A 317 14.21 17.00 -3.48
C LEU A 317 15.74 16.78 -3.60
N PRO A 318 16.16 15.65 -4.17
CA PRO A 318 17.57 15.35 -4.25
C PRO A 318 18.30 16.24 -5.25
N GLN A 319 19.58 16.49 -4.96
CA GLN A 319 20.45 17.30 -5.83
C GLN A 319 20.97 16.50 -7.02
N HIS A 320 21.30 15.22 -6.81
CA HIS A 320 21.81 14.33 -7.83
C HIS A 320 21.19 12.94 -7.72
N SER A 321 21.05 12.26 -8.86
CA SER A 321 20.76 10.82 -8.89
C SER A 321 21.46 10.14 -10.06
N VAL A 322 21.84 8.89 -9.86
CA VAL A 322 22.42 8.00 -10.89
C VAL A 322 21.54 6.78 -10.99
N VAL A 323 21.16 6.41 -12.21
CA VAL A 323 20.50 5.13 -12.50
C VAL A 323 21.53 4.20 -13.09
N ALA A 324 21.61 2.97 -12.60
CA ALA A 324 22.45 1.93 -13.20
C ALA A 324 21.59 0.76 -13.65
N MET A 325 21.96 0.12 -14.76
CA MET A 325 21.31 -1.08 -15.27
C MET A 325 22.37 -2.13 -15.58
N CYS A 326 22.09 -3.39 -15.25
CA CYS A 326 22.97 -4.52 -15.56
C CYS A 326 22.18 -5.80 -15.83
N ASN A 327 22.79 -6.67 -16.62
CA ASN A 327 22.17 -7.86 -17.17
C ASN A 327 22.78 -9.13 -16.57
N PHE A 328 21.99 -10.21 -16.54
CA PHE A 328 22.38 -11.50 -15.97
C PHE A 328 21.92 -12.65 -16.84
N LYS A 329 22.59 -13.80 -16.71
CA LYS A 329 22.18 -15.04 -17.40
C LYS A 329 20.98 -15.70 -16.73
N THR A 330 20.86 -15.56 -15.41
CA THR A 330 19.78 -16.15 -14.63
C THR A 330 19.17 -15.12 -13.68
N ILE A 331 17.89 -15.30 -13.37
CA ILE A 331 17.19 -14.46 -12.38
C ILE A 331 17.78 -14.61 -10.97
N LYS A 332 18.39 -15.77 -10.69
CA LYS A 332 19.08 -16.03 -9.43
C LYS A 332 20.31 -15.14 -9.28
N ASP A 333 21.15 -15.02 -10.31
CA ASP A 333 22.35 -14.19 -10.27
C ASP A 333 21.98 -12.71 -10.03
N ALA A 334 20.92 -12.23 -10.69
CA ALA A 334 20.36 -10.91 -10.47
C ALA A 334 19.91 -10.73 -9.00
N ALA A 335 19.13 -11.67 -8.46
CA ALA A 335 18.69 -11.60 -7.06
C ALA A 335 19.87 -11.66 -6.08
N ASP A 336 20.89 -12.50 -6.31
CA ASP A 336 22.09 -12.61 -5.48
C ASP A 336 22.85 -11.27 -5.43
N VAL A 337 22.95 -10.55 -6.54
CA VAL A 337 23.57 -9.20 -6.56
C VAL A 337 22.77 -8.20 -5.74
N ALA A 338 21.44 -8.20 -5.83
CA ALA A 338 20.61 -7.33 -5.01
C ALA A 338 20.84 -7.62 -3.52
N ILE A 339 20.85 -8.90 -3.12
CA ILE A 339 21.13 -9.34 -1.75
C ILE A 339 22.53 -8.89 -1.31
N ALA A 340 23.57 -9.17 -2.11
CA ALA A 340 24.96 -8.82 -1.80
C ALA A 340 25.15 -7.29 -1.66
N THR A 341 24.47 -6.51 -2.49
CA THR A 341 24.47 -5.03 -2.41
C THR A 341 23.94 -4.55 -1.07
N MET A 342 22.78 -5.06 -0.66
CA MET A 342 22.16 -4.69 0.62
C MET A 342 22.99 -5.16 1.82
N LEU A 343 23.53 -6.39 1.79
CA LEU A 343 24.38 -6.93 2.86
C LEU A 343 25.71 -6.18 3.00
N SER A 344 26.17 -5.53 1.94
CA SER A 344 27.37 -4.67 1.97
C SER A 344 27.11 -3.31 2.64
N GLY A 345 25.87 -3.03 3.07
CA GLY A 345 25.49 -1.77 3.70
C GLY A 345 25.34 -0.60 2.73
N ILE A 346 25.33 -0.87 1.43
CA ILE A 346 25.14 0.15 0.39
C ILE A 346 23.71 0.69 0.48
N GLN A 347 23.58 1.99 0.67
CA GLN A 347 22.29 2.66 0.77
C GLN A 347 21.74 3.00 -0.62
N VAL A 348 21.08 2.02 -1.23
CA VAL A 348 20.34 2.17 -2.48
C VAL A 348 19.07 3.02 -2.29
N SER A 349 18.65 3.69 -3.36
CA SER A 349 17.35 4.36 -3.44
C SER A 349 16.28 3.48 -4.07
N ARG A 350 16.68 2.67 -5.06
CA ARG A 350 15.84 1.67 -5.74
C ARG A 350 16.71 0.48 -6.13
N VAL A 351 16.13 -0.72 -6.12
CA VAL A 351 16.73 -1.94 -6.68
C VAL A 351 15.61 -2.77 -7.26
N GLU A 352 15.45 -2.70 -8.57
CA GLU A 352 14.35 -3.31 -9.29
C GLU A 352 14.87 -4.45 -10.17
N LEU A 353 14.30 -5.65 -10.02
CA LEU A 353 14.61 -6.79 -10.87
C LEU A 353 13.49 -6.99 -11.87
N LEU A 354 13.82 -7.25 -13.13
CA LEU A 354 12.89 -7.67 -14.17
C LEU A 354 13.42 -8.96 -14.80
N ASP A 355 12.56 -9.95 -15.02
CA ASP A 355 12.93 -11.14 -15.77
C ASP A 355 12.94 -10.89 -17.28
N GLU A 356 13.43 -11.86 -18.04
CA GLU A 356 13.53 -11.77 -19.50
C GLU A 356 12.17 -11.57 -20.18
N VAL A 357 11.10 -12.16 -19.63
CA VAL A 357 9.75 -12.05 -20.18
C VAL A 357 9.19 -10.66 -19.94
N GLN A 358 9.45 -10.07 -18.77
CA GLN A 358 9.09 -8.69 -18.45
C GLN A 358 9.86 -7.69 -19.31
N MET A 359 11.15 -7.94 -19.58
CA MET A 359 11.96 -7.11 -20.48
C MET A 359 11.42 -7.16 -21.92
N LYS A 360 11.00 -8.35 -22.39
CA LYS A 360 10.31 -8.50 -23.67
C LYS A 360 8.97 -7.74 -23.70
N ALA A 361 8.17 -7.82 -22.63
CA ALA A 361 6.92 -7.07 -22.51
C ALA A 361 7.15 -5.55 -22.66
N ILE A 362 8.17 -5.05 -21.98
CA ILE A 362 8.61 -3.66 -22.06
C ILE A 362 9.00 -3.26 -23.48
N ASN A 363 9.78 -4.09 -24.18
CA ASN A 363 10.19 -3.84 -25.56
C ASN A 363 8.98 -3.72 -26.49
N VAL A 364 8.03 -4.67 -26.39
CA VAL A 364 6.80 -4.69 -27.20
C VAL A 364 5.94 -3.45 -26.95
N ALA A 365 5.70 -3.10 -25.69
CA ALA A 365 4.81 -2.00 -25.33
C ALA A 365 5.39 -0.62 -25.67
N ASN A 366 6.71 -0.47 -25.62
CA ASN A 366 7.38 0.83 -25.73
C ASN A 366 8.19 1.02 -27.02
N GLY A 367 8.21 0.03 -27.93
CA GLY A 367 9.03 0.08 -29.14
C GLY A 367 10.53 0.16 -28.83
N LYS A 368 10.98 -0.54 -27.80
CA LYS A 368 12.38 -0.60 -27.37
C LYS A 368 13.07 -1.88 -27.84
N ASN A 369 14.40 -1.88 -27.83
CA ASN A 369 15.26 -3.01 -28.15
C ASN A 369 16.26 -3.26 -27.02
N LEU A 370 15.77 -3.30 -25.78
CA LEU A 370 16.59 -3.64 -24.62
C LEU A 370 16.89 -5.15 -24.61
N PRO A 371 18.01 -5.60 -24.02
CA PRO A 371 18.29 -7.03 -23.87
C PRO A 371 17.17 -7.77 -23.14
N GLU A 372 16.65 -8.84 -23.75
CA GLU A 372 15.60 -9.70 -23.16
C GLU A 372 16.25 -10.78 -22.28
N VAL A 373 16.87 -10.33 -21.19
CA VAL A 373 17.53 -11.15 -20.17
C VAL A 373 17.19 -10.61 -18.77
N PRO A 374 17.34 -11.41 -17.70
CA PRO A 374 17.18 -10.91 -16.35
C PRO A 374 18.03 -9.65 -16.11
N THR A 375 17.38 -8.60 -15.64
CA THR A 375 17.96 -7.24 -15.57
C THR A 375 17.73 -6.65 -14.18
N LEU A 376 18.77 -6.04 -13.60
CA LEU A 376 18.65 -5.18 -12.43
C LEU A 376 18.73 -3.71 -12.81
N MET A 377 17.92 -2.90 -12.16
CA MET A 377 17.97 -1.44 -12.21
C MET A 377 18.20 -0.90 -10.80
N PHE A 378 19.24 -0.10 -10.62
CA PHE A 378 19.56 0.59 -9.38
C PHE A 378 19.29 2.09 -9.51
N GLU A 379 18.91 2.74 -8.41
CA GLU A 379 19.03 4.19 -8.27
C GLU A 379 19.85 4.54 -7.03
N PHE A 380 20.71 5.53 -7.16
CA PHE A 380 21.42 6.14 -6.04
C PHE A 380 21.09 7.63 -6.00
N ILE A 381 20.56 8.10 -4.88
CA ILE A 381 20.13 9.48 -4.69
C ILE A 381 20.97 10.12 -3.58
N GLY A 382 21.57 11.28 -3.86
CA GLY A 382 22.39 11.99 -2.88
C GLY A 382 23.17 13.15 -3.47
N THR A 383 24.39 13.35 -2.95
CA THR A 383 25.39 14.19 -3.60
C THR A 383 25.99 13.45 -4.79
N GLU A 384 26.60 14.20 -5.72
CA GLU A 384 27.29 13.62 -6.86
C GLU A 384 28.38 12.61 -6.43
N ALA A 385 29.20 12.97 -5.45
CA ALA A 385 30.26 12.11 -4.93
C ALA A 385 29.69 10.80 -4.34
N TYR A 386 28.62 10.90 -3.55
CA TYR A 386 27.96 9.75 -2.97
C TYR A 386 27.41 8.81 -4.05
N ALA A 387 26.63 9.35 -5.00
CA ALA A 387 26.00 8.52 -6.02
C ALA A 387 27.04 7.80 -6.91
N ARG A 388 28.14 8.48 -7.26
CA ARG A 388 29.26 7.89 -8.01
C ARG A 388 29.95 6.77 -7.21
N GLU A 389 30.28 7.01 -5.95
CA GLU A 389 30.92 6.02 -5.08
C GLU A 389 30.05 4.75 -4.94
N GLN A 390 28.76 4.92 -4.62
CA GLN A 390 27.86 3.76 -4.48
C GLN A 390 27.71 2.98 -5.79
N THR A 391 27.66 3.68 -6.93
CA THR A 391 27.60 3.05 -8.26
C THR A 391 28.85 2.19 -8.52
N GLN A 392 30.04 2.67 -8.18
CA GLN A 392 31.29 1.92 -8.34
C GLN A 392 31.36 0.68 -7.43
N LEU A 393 30.88 0.79 -6.20
CA LEU A 393 30.79 -0.34 -5.28
C LEU A 393 29.85 -1.42 -5.82
N VAL A 394 28.68 -1.03 -6.32
CA VAL A 394 27.73 -1.98 -6.92
C VAL A 394 28.28 -2.58 -8.22
N GLN A 395 28.97 -1.79 -9.06
CA GLN A 395 29.62 -2.31 -10.27
C GLN A 395 30.63 -3.43 -9.93
N LYS A 396 31.39 -3.27 -8.84
CA LYS A 396 32.29 -4.31 -8.35
C LYS A 396 31.53 -5.58 -7.95
N ILE A 397 30.47 -5.46 -7.16
CA ILE A 397 29.63 -6.60 -6.75
C ILE A 397 29.04 -7.33 -7.96
N VAL A 398 28.53 -6.58 -8.95
CA VAL A 398 27.99 -7.13 -10.20
C VAL A 398 29.06 -7.95 -10.94
N SER A 399 30.29 -7.44 -11.02
CA SER A 399 31.40 -8.15 -11.68
C SER A 399 31.80 -9.46 -10.98
N GLU A 400 31.60 -9.55 -9.67
CA GLU A 400 31.86 -10.76 -8.86
C GLU A 400 30.76 -11.83 -9.03
N HIS A 401 29.60 -11.47 -9.58
CA HIS A 401 28.41 -12.33 -9.72
C HIS A 401 27.98 -12.53 -11.19
N ASN A 402 28.93 -12.51 -12.13
CA ASN A 402 28.71 -12.77 -13.56
C ASN A 402 27.73 -11.79 -14.25
N GLY A 403 27.54 -10.58 -13.74
CA GLY A 403 26.74 -9.57 -14.42
C GLY A 403 27.47 -8.93 -15.61
N SER A 404 26.71 -8.50 -16.61
CA SER A 404 27.22 -7.83 -17.82
C SER A 404 26.54 -6.48 -18.08
N ASP A 405 27.06 -5.76 -19.07
CA ASP A 405 26.46 -4.54 -19.64
C ASP A 405 26.12 -3.44 -18.61
N PHE A 406 26.93 -3.35 -17.55
CA PHE A 406 26.72 -2.36 -16.49
C PHE A 406 26.79 -0.94 -17.07
N THR A 407 25.63 -0.31 -17.19
CA THR A 407 25.45 1.00 -17.80
C THR A 407 24.95 1.97 -16.74
N PHE A 408 25.56 3.15 -16.65
CA PHE A 408 25.09 4.24 -15.79
C PHE A 408 24.50 5.37 -16.63
N VAL A 409 23.41 5.93 -16.14
CA VAL A 409 22.65 7.00 -16.79
C VAL A 409 22.50 8.15 -15.80
N GLU A 410 23.09 9.29 -16.15
CA GLU A 410 23.00 10.54 -15.37
C GLU A 410 22.09 11.57 -16.04
N ASP A 411 21.90 11.46 -17.36
CA ASP A 411 21.03 12.35 -18.13
C ASP A 411 19.59 12.32 -17.57
N PRO A 412 19.03 13.48 -17.18
CA PRO A 412 17.71 13.53 -16.54
C PRO A 412 16.58 12.92 -17.38
N ASP A 413 16.58 13.14 -18.70
CA ASP A 413 15.51 12.66 -19.58
C ASP A 413 15.60 11.14 -19.77
N ALA A 414 16.80 10.61 -19.98
CA ALA A 414 17.03 9.17 -20.08
C ALA A 414 16.69 8.44 -18.77
N LYS A 415 17.03 9.00 -17.60
CA LYS A 415 16.62 8.44 -16.29
C LYS A 415 15.10 8.41 -16.13
N MET A 416 14.45 9.52 -16.47
CA MET A 416 13.00 9.64 -16.40
C MET A 416 12.32 8.60 -17.31
N GLU A 417 12.87 8.38 -18.51
CA GLU A 417 12.38 7.37 -19.44
C GLU A 417 12.53 5.94 -18.88
N LEU A 418 13.70 5.58 -18.34
CA LEU A 418 13.92 4.26 -17.74
C LEU A 418 12.94 3.98 -16.59
N TRP A 419 12.75 4.95 -15.69
CA TRP A 419 11.81 4.80 -14.59
C TRP A 419 10.36 4.80 -15.04
N LYS A 420 10.01 5.56 -16.08
CA LYS A 420 8.69 5.51 -16.68
C LYS A 420 8.38 4.09 -17.18
N ILE A 421 9.30 3.51 -17.96
CA ILE A 421 9.14 2.17 -18.51
C ILE A 421 9.03 1.10 -17.41
N ARG A 422 9.87 1.19 -16.36
CA ARG A 422 9.77 0.30 -15.19
C ARG A 422 8.43 0.45 -14.48
N LYS A 423 7.92 1.67 -14.31
CA LYS A 423 6.60 1.92 -13.71
C LYS A 423 5.48 1.35 -14.57
N GLU A 424 5.66 1.35 -15.88
CA GLU A 424 4.67 0.86 -16.83
C GLU A 424 4.66 -0.68 -17.00
N ALA A 425 5.53 -1.41 -16.30
CA ALA A 425 5.75 -2.85 -16.47
C ALA A 425 4.48 -3.71 -16.39
N LEU A 426 3.56 -3.41 -15.48
CA LEU A 426 2.26 -4.10 -15.39
C LEU A 426 1.46 -3.95 -16.70
N TRP A 427 1.30 -2.72 -17.19
CA TRP A 427 0.55 -2.45 -18.42
C TRP A 427 1.27 -3.01 -19.65
N ALA A 428 2.60 -3.05 -19.62
CA ALA A 428 3.39 -3.66 -20.69
C ALA A 428 3.08 -5.14 -20.90
N CYS A 429 2.72 -5.88 -19.84
CA CYS A 429 2.34 -7.28 -19.97
C CYS A 429 1.07 -7.47 -20.80
N PHE A 430 0.06 -6.60 -20.65
CA PHE A 430 -1.16 -6.67 -21.44
C PHE A 430 -0.94 -6.36 -22.92
N ALA A 431 0.15 -5.69 -23.30
CA ALA A 431 0.51 -5.51 -24.70
C ALA A 431 0.93 -6.83 -25.38
N MET A 432 1.42 -7.81 -24.60
CA MET A 432 1.77 -9.14 -25.12
C MET A 432 0.56 -10.04 -25.34
N ALA A 433 -0.53 -9.82 -24.58
CA ALA A 433 -1.77 -10.58 -24.69
C ALA A 433 -3.00 -9.66 -24.52
N PRO A 434 -3.41 -8.94 -25.58
CA PRO A 434 -4.57 -8.06 -25.52
C PRO A 434 -5.86 -8.82 -25.18
N GLY A 435 -6.64 -8.30 -24.23
CA GLY A 435 -7.91 -8.88 -23.78
C GLY A 435 -7.79 -9.91 -22.65
N PHE A 436 -6.57 -10.24 -22.23
CA PHE A 436 -6.34 -11.14 -21.09
C PHE A 436 -6.45 -10.38 -19.77
N GLU A 437 -6.77 -11.11 -18.70
CA GLU A 437 -6.64 -10.64 -17.33
C GLU A 437 -5.29 -11.07 -16.75
N ALA A 438 -4.86 -10.43 -15.65
CA ALA A 438 -3.65 -10.81 -14.93
C ALA A 438 -3.99 -11.18 -13.49
N MET A 439 -3.57 -12.39 -13.09
CA MET A 439 -3.46 -12.74 -11.68
C MET A 439 -2.14 -12.24 -11.15
N THR A 440 -2.18 -11.04 -10.55
CA THR A 440 -1.01 -10.43 -9.94
C THR A 440 -0.74 -11.06 -8.58
N THR A 441 0.37 -11.76 -8.48
CA THR A 441 0.90 -12.27 -7.21
C THR A 441 1.76 -11.20 -6.56
N ASP A 442 1.88 -11.23 -5.23
CA ASP A 442 2.70 -10.30 -4.47
C ASP A 442 3.09 -10.95 -3.16
N VAL A 443 4.37 -11.24 -2.99
CA VAL A 443 4.92 -11.87 -1.79
C VAL A 443 6.21 -11.18 -1.39
N CYS A 444 6.53 -11.22 -0.11
CA CYS A 444 7.82 -10.75 0.39
C CYS A 444 8.43 -11.82 1.28
N VAL A 445 9.75 -12.01 1.17
CA VAL A 445 10.51 -12.98 1.96
C VAL A 445 11.66 -12.27 2.66
N PRO A 446 12.22 -12.83 3.76
CA PRO A 446 13.49 -12.35 4.29
C PRO A 446 14.51 -12.27 3.15
N LEU A 447 15.25 -11.16 3.07
CA LEU A 447 16.09 -10.84 1.91
C LEU A 447 17.02 -12.00 1.50
N SER A 448 17.59 -12.73 2.46
CA SER A 448 18.42 -13.92 2.25
C SER A 448 17.75 -15.07 1.49
N ARG A 449 16.42 -15.08 1.41
CA ARG A 449 15.61 -16.12 0.73
C ARG A 449 15.09 -15.67 -0.63
N LEU A 450 15.28 -14.40 -1.02
CA LEU A 450 14.75 -13.82 -2.26
C LEU A 450 15.16 -14.63 -3.49
N ALA A 451 16.47 -14.89 -3.65
CA ALA A 451 17.01 -15.61 -4.80
C ALA A 451 16.45 -17.04 -4.91
N GLU A 452 16.33 -17.74 -3.78
CA GLU A 452 15.75 -19.10 -3.74
C GLU A 452 14.25 -19.09 -4.08
N CYS A 453 13.49 -18.16 -3.49
CA CYS A 453 12.05 -18.06 -3.70
C CYS A 453 11.73 -17.74 -5.16
N ILE A 454 12.36 -16.70 -5.73
CA ILE A 454 12.16 -16.33 -7.14
C ILE A 454 12.57 -17.47 -8.07
N SER A 455 13.70 -18.15 -7.81
CA SER A 455 14.14 -19.26 -8.67
C SER A 455 13.14 -20.42 -8.68
N LYS A 456 12.61 -20.81 -7.51
CA LYS A 456 11.59 -21.87 -7.40
C LYS A 456 10.28 -21.46 -8.08
N SER A 457 9.85 -20.22 -7.88
CA SER A 457 8.66 -19.68 -8.55
C SER A 457 8.84 -19.67 -10.07
N LYS A 458 9.98 -19.17 -10.57
CA LYS A 458 10.28 -19.06 -11.99
C LYS A 458 10.33 -20.42 -12.69
N GLN A 459 10.92 -21.44 -12.07
CA GLN A 459 10.89 -22.81 -12.60
C GLN A 459 9.46 -23.32 -12.85
N LEU A 460 8.52 -23.02 -11.94
CA LEU A 460 7.14 -23.44 -12.11
C LEU A 460 6.39 -22.58 -13.13
N LEU A 461 6.64 -21.27 -13.15
CA LEU A 461 6.06 -20.33 -14.12
C LEU A 461 6.49 -20.71 -15.54
N ASP A 462 7.77 -21.04 -15.76
CA ASP A 462 8.32 -21.43 -17.07
C ASP A 462 7.83 -22.79 -17.56
N ALA A 463 7.40 -23.65 -16.64
CA ALA A 463 6.79 -24.93 -16.98
C ALA A 463 5.30 -24.80 -17.34
N SER A 464 4.68 -23.64 -17.08
CA SER A 464 3.28 -23.39 -17.42
C SER A 464 3.15 -22.95 -18.89
N THR A 465 1.97 -23.18 -19.47
CA THR A 465 1.63 -22.65 -20.79
C THR A 465 1.18 -21.19 -20.75
N LEU A 466 0.93 -20.65 -19.55
CA LEU A 466 0.51 -19.27 -19.37
C LEU A 466 1.67 -18.30 -19.52
N LEU A 467 1.38 -17.12 -20.04
CA LEU A 467 2.34 -16.04 -20.11
C LEU A 467 2.56 -15.47 -18.70
N CYS A 468 3.75 -15.66 -18.17
CA CYS A 468 4.12 -15.24 -16.82
C CYS A 468 5.30 -14.28 -16.87
N THR A 469 5.22 -13.16 -16.16
CA THR A 469 6.38 -12.27 -15.96
C THR A 469 6.71 -12.13 -14.48
N VAL A 470 7.97 -11.83 -14.17
CA VAL A 470 8.44 -11.57 -12.82
C VAL A 470 9.09 -10.20 -12.73
N ILE A 471 8.72 -9.48 -11.68
CA ILE A 471 9.28 -8.18 -11.33
C ILE A 471 9.43 -8.07 -9.82
N ALA A 472 10.50 -7.45 -9.34
CA ALA A 472 10.77 -7.38 -7.91
C ALA A 472 11.29 -6.03 -7.44
N HIS A 473 10.83 -5.62 -6.28
CA HIS A 473 11.53 -4.70 -5.40
C HIS A 473 12.64 -5.50 -4.68
N ALA A 474 13.71 -5.80 -5.42
CA ALA A 474 14.71 -6.76 -4.96
C ALA A 474 15.51 -6.28 -3.74
N GLY A 475 15.48 -4.97 -3.45
CA GLY A 475 16.16 -4.38 -2.30
C GLY A 475 15.52 -4.70 -0.94
N ASP A 476 14.23 -5.06 -0.90
CA ASP A 476 13.51 -5.37 0.34
C ASP A 476 12.89 -6.78 0.38
N GLY A 477 13.14 -7.59 -0.66
CA GLY A 477 12.72 -8.99 -0.72
C GLY A 477 11.30 -9.21 -1.24
N ASN A 478 10.66 -8.17 -1.79
CA ASN A 478 9.34 -8.24 -2.39
C ASN A 478 9.40 -8.51 -3.89
N PHE A 479 8.65 -9.50 -4.37
CA PHE A 479 8.46 -9.72 -5.79
C PHE A 479 7.03 -10.05 -6.16
N HIS A 480 6.75 -9.81 -7.44
CA HIS A 480 5.48 -10.00 -8.10
C HIS A 480 5.68 -10.93 -9.28
N ALA A 481 4.72 -11.82 -9.48
CA ALA A 481 4.54 -12.52 -10.75
C ALA A 481 3.20 -12.12 -11.34
N LEU A 482 3.18 -11.77 -12.62
CA LEU A 482 1.98 -11.48 -13.39
C LEU A 482 1.65 -12.70 -14.24
N VAL A 483 0.59 -13.42 -13.89
CA VAL A 483 0.16 -14.61 -14.63
C VAL A 483 -1.04 -14.23 -15.49
N LEU A 484 -0.85 -14.16 -16.81
CA LEU A 484 -1.88 -13.74 -17.75
C LEU A 484 -2.71 -14.94 -18.19
N PHE A 485 -4.03 -14.75 -18.23
CA PHE A 485 -4.98 -15.78 -18.63
C PHE A 485 -6.16 -15.17 -19.41
N ASP A 486 -6.76 -15.95 -20.31
CA ASP A 486 -8.01 -15.58 -20.95
C ASP A 486 -9.16 -15.70 -19.93
N PRO A 487 -9.90 -14.61 -19.63
CA PRO A 487 -10.98 -14.64 -18.63
C PRO A 487 -12.18 -15.51 -19.04
N SER A 488 -12.27 -15.92 -20.30
CA SER A 488 -13.27 -16.85 -20.81
C SER A 488 -12.85 -18.32 -20.73
N ASP A 489 -11.57 -18.59 -20.44
CA ASP A 489 -11.00 -19.93 -20.30
C ASP A 489 -10.78 -20.27 -18.81
N GLU A 490 -11.66 -21.12 -18.30
CA GLU A 490 -11.67 -21.51 -16.90
C GLU A 490 -10.46 -22.39 -16.52
N ASP A 491 -9.89 -23.15 -17.47
CA ASP A 491 -8.71 -23.99 -17.21
C ASP A 491 -7.46 -23.11 -17.04
N GLN A 492 -7.33 -22.05 -17.87
CA GLN A 492 -6.25 -21.06 -17.69
C GLN A 492 -6.39 -20.32 -16.37
N ARG A 493 -7.61 -19.95 -15.96
CA ARG A 493 -7.85 -19.31 -14.65
C ARG A 493 -7.43 -20.22 -13.50
N GLN A 494 -7.79 -21.50 -13.55
CA GLN A 494 -7.40 -22.48 -12.52
C GLN A 494 -5.89 -22.69 -12.46
N GLU A 495 -5.21 -22.72 -13.61
CA GLU A 495 -3.75 -22.79 -13.64
C GLU A 495 -3.09 -21.53 -13.05
N ALA A 496 -3.62 -20.34 -13.36
CA ALA A 496 -3.14 -19.09 -12.75
C ALA A 496 -3.30 -19.10 -11.22
N GLU A 497 -4.45 -19.57 -10.72
CA GLU A 497 -4.70 -19.75 -9.29
C GLU A 497 -3.74 -20.75 -8.64
N ARG A 498 -3.46 -21.88 -9.32
CA ARG A 498 -2.51 -22.89 -8.83
C ARG A 498 -1.09 -22.32 -8.72
N LEU A 499 -0.66 -21.53 -9.71
CA LEU A 499 0.64 -20.85 -9.71
C LEU A 499 0.74 -19.82 -8.58
N ASN A 500 -0.27 -18.96 -8.43
CA ASN A 500 -0.32 -17.99 -7.33
C ASN A 500 -0.27 -18.67 -5.95
N HIS A 501 -1.07 -19.72 -5.76
CA HIS A 501 -1.08 -20.50 -4.53
C HIS A 501 0.30 -21.09 -4.22
N PHE A 502 0.97 -21.66 -5.23
CA PHE A 502 2.33 -22.19 -5.06
C PHE A 502 3.32 -21.10 -4.63
N ILE A 503 3.29 -19.92 -5.27
CA ILE A 503 4.18 -18.80 -4.95
C ILE A 503 3.96 -18.34 -3.50
N VAL A 504 2.70 -18.14 -3.10
CA VAL A 504 2.36 -17.72 -1.73
C VAL A 504 2.84 -18.74 -0.70
N HIS A 505 2.54 -20.03 -0.88
CA HIS A 505 2.99 -21.05 0.08
C HIS A 505 4.50 -21.23 0.10
N THR A 506 5.18 -21.04 -1.03
CA THR A 506 6.64 -21.03 -1.09
C THR A 506 7.19 -19.90 -0.22
N ALA A 507 6.67 -18.68 -0.36
CA ALA A 507 7.09 -17.54 0.46
C ALA A 507 6.81 -17.78 1.96
N LEU A 508 5.61 -18.25 2.32
CA LEU A 508 5.27 -18.57 3.72
C LEU A 508 6.17 -19.66 4.31
N SER A 509 6.56 -20.66 3.53
CA SER A 509 7.51 -21.71 3.98
C SER A 509 8.93 -21.18 4.23
N MET A 510 9.23 -19.96 3.78
CA MET A 510 10.50 -19.26 3.94
C MET A 510 10.40 -18.11 4.94
N GLU A 511 9.42 -18.15 5.86
CA GLU A 511 9.15 -17.07 6.83
C GLU A 511 8.81 -15.72 6.18
N GLY A 512 8.31 -15.77 4.94
CA GLY A 512 7.79 -14.62 4.22
C GLY A 512 6.31 -14.35 4.52
N THR A 513 5.72 -13.48 3.70
CA THR A 513 4.33 -13.06 3.78
C THR A 513 3.59 -13.33 2.47
N CYS A 514 2.30 -13.61 2.56
CA CYS A 514 1.40 -13.75 1.41
C CYS A 514 1.16 -12.45 0.66
N THR A 515 1.55 -11.29 1.21
CA THR A 515 1.36 -9.98 0.61
C THR A 515 2.48 -9.01 1.00
N GLY A 516 3.25 -8.55 0.02
CA GLY A 516 4.32 -7.57 0.26
C GLY A 516 3.76 -6.16 0.42
N GLU A 517 2.89 -5.74 -0.49
CA GLU A 517 2.41 -4.35 -0.55
C GLU A 517 0.95 -4.16 -0.99
N HIS A 518 0.31 -5.17 -1.59
CA HIS A 518 -1.03 -5.01 -2.16
C HIS A 518 -2.15 -5.04 -1.13
N GLY A 519 -1.87 -5.51 0.09
CA GLY A 519 -2.87 -5.79 1.11
C GLY A 519 -3.44 -7.20 0.98
N VAL A 520 -4.49 -7.49 1.74
CA VAL A 520 -5.11 -8.83 1.79
C VAL A 520 -6.46 -8.84 1.09
N GLY A 521 -7.25 -7.77 1.26
CA GLY A 521 -8.58 -7.62 0.70
C GLY A 521 -9.46 -8.83 0.98
N THR A 522 -10.12 -9.32 -0.07
CA THR A 522 -10.85 -10.60 -0.08
C THR A 522 -9.95 -11.74 -0.55
N GLY A 523 -9.01 -11.45 -1.45
CA GLY A 523 -8.26 -12.46 -2.21
C GLY A 523 -7.32 -13.31 -1.36
N LYS A 524 -6.57 -12.69 -0.46
CA LYS A 524 -5.50 -13.34 0.30
C LYS A 524 -5.91 -13.76 1.71
N MET A 525 -7.17 -13.53 2.11
CA MET A 525 -7.67 -13.88 3.45
C MET A 525 -7.43 -15.35 3.80
N LYS A 526 -7.54 -16.24 2.82
CA LYS A 526 -7.29 -17.69 2.96
C LYS A 526 -5.88 -18.04 3.46
N TYR A 527 -4.89 -17.17 3.28
CA TYR A 527 -3.51 -17.43 3.67
C TYR A 527 -3.18 -16.94 5.09
N LEU A 528 -4.01 -16.07 5.67
CA LEU A 528 -3.68 -15.40 6.93
C LEU A 528 -3.63 -16.33 8.14
N GLU A 529 -4.37 -17.44 8.14
CA GLU A 529 -4.27 -18.41 9.24
C GLU A 529 -2.92 -19.13 9.23
N GLN A 530 -2.42 -19.48 8.04
CA GLN A 530 -1.08 -20.06 7.93
C GLN A 530 0.00 -19.05 8.31
N GLU A 531 -0.13 -17.79 7.89
CA GLU A 531 0.87 -16.75 8.14
C GLU A 531 0.90 -16.30 9.61
N LEU A 532 -0.27 -15.99 10.19
CA LEU A 532 -0.36 -15.31 11.50
C LEU A 532 -0.81 -16.24 12.62
N GLY A 533 -1.39 -17.40 12.30
CA GLY A 533 -2.02 -18.31 13.25
C GLY A 533 -3.40 -17.83 13.72
N ILE A 534 -4.20 -18.79 14.18
CA ILE A 534 -5.59 -18.54 14.63
C ILE A 534 -5.67 -17.56 15.82
N GLY A 535 -4.67 -17.52 16.70
CA GLY A 535 -4.65 -16.60 17.85
C GLY A 535 -4.60 -15.13 17.42
N SER A 536 -3.79 -14.83 16.41
CA SER A 536 -3.68 -13.48 15.82
C SER A 536 -4.99 -13.10 15.13
N LEU A 537 -5.57 -14.01 14.34
CA LEU A 537 -6.85 -13.78 13.66
C LEU A 537 -8.01 -13.51 14.64
N ARG A 538 -8.11 -14.28 15.73
CA ARG A 538 -9.11 -14.03 16.79
C ARG A 538 -8.90 -12.67 17.45
N THR A 539 -7.64 -12.25 17.63
CA THR A 539 -7.31 -10.93 18.17
C THR A 539 -7.71 -9.81 17.21
N MET A 540 -7.41 -9.95 15.92
CA MET A 540 -7.89 -9.02 14.88
C MET A 540 -9.42 -8.92 14.89
N LYS A 541 -10.12 -10.05 15.00
CA LYS A 541 -11.59 -10.07 15.09
C LYS A 541 -12.11 -9.35 16.33
N ARG A 542 -11.46 -9.50 17.49
CA ARG A 542 -11.81 -8.75 18.73
C ARG A 542 -11.64 -7.25 18.57
N ILE A 543 -10.54 -6.81 17.94
CA ILE A 543 -10.30 -5.39 17.63
C ILE A 543 -11.40 -4.87 16.71
N LYS A 544 -11.68 -5.59 15.61
CA LYS A 544 -12.75 -5.26 14.68
C LYS A 544 -14.10 -5.12 15.38
N SER A 545 -14.49 -6.10 16.21
CA SER A 545 -15.76 -6.07 16.95
C SER A 545 -15.82 -4.95 17.98
N ALA A 546 -14.69 -4.51 18.54
CA ALA A 546 -14.65 -3.38 19.47
C ALA A 546 -14.83 -2.03 18.75
N LEU A 547 -14.24 -1.85 17.57
CA LEU A 547 -14.28 -0.60 16.81
C LEU A 547 -15.47 -0.50 15.84
N ASP A 548 -16.04 -1.64 15.46
CA ASP A 548 -17.20 -1.76 14.57
C ASP A 548 -18.11 -2.92 15.03
N PRO A 549 -18.89 -2.73 16.11
CA PRO A 549 -19.71 -3.79 16.71
C PRO A 549 -20.85 -4.29 15.80
N ASN A 550 -21.30 -3.47 14.84
CA ASN A 550 -22.33 -3.86 13.87
C ASN A 550 -21.74 -4.43 12.58
N ASN A 551 -20.40 -4.56 12.48
CA ASN A 551 -19.69 -5.09 11.32
C ASN A 551 -20.07 -4.40 9.99
N ILE A 552 -20.27 -3.08 10.01
CA ILE A 552 -20.62 -2.31 8.82
C ILE A 552 -19.41 -1.85 8.02
N MET A 553 -18.23 -1.75 8.61
CA MET A 553 -17.02 -1.19 7.98
C MET A 553 -16.31 -2.23 7.11
N ASN A 554 -16.42 -2.08 5.80
CA ASN A 554 -15.83 -2.93 4.75
C ASN A 554 -15.92 -4.45 5.03
N PRO A 555 -17.12 -5.01 5.29
CA PRO A 555 -17.27 -6.42 5.64
C PRO A 555 -16.85 -7.35 4.49
N GLY A 556 -16.34 -8.53 4.88
CA GLY A 556 -15.83 -9.56 3.96
C GLY A 556 -14.36 -9.39 3.56
N LYS A 557 -13.58 -8.60 4.30
CA LYS A 557 -12.14 -8.38 4.06
C LYS A 557 -11.35 -8.63 5.34
N LEU A 558 -10.07 -8.93 5.20
CA LEU A 558 -9.08 -9.19 6.27
C LEU A 558 -9.36 -10.36 7.23
N ILE A 559 -10.60 -10.58 7.66
CA ILE A 559 -10.94 -11.57 8.70
C ILE A 559 -11.69 -12.74 8.06
N PRO A 560 -11.05 -13.93 7.96
CA PRO A 560 -11.69 -15.10 7.36
C PRO A 560 -13.01 -15.47 8.05
N PRO A 561 -14.06 -15.91 7.31
CA PRO A 561 -15.38 -16.17 7.87
C PRO A 561 -15.40 -17.22 8.99
N HIS A 562 -14.50 -18.21 8.95
CA HIS A 562 -14.43 -19.30 9.93
C HIS A 562 -13.85 -18.88 11.28
N VAL A 563 -13.28 -17.68 11.40
CA VAL A 563 -12.70 -17.20 12.65
C VAL A 563 -13.83 -16.75 13.58
N CYS A 564 -13.99 -17.40 14.74
CA CYS A 564 -14.95 -17.01 15.80
C CYS A 564 -14.26 -16.38 17.02
N ILE A 565 -14.95 -15.54 17.81
CA ILE A 565 -14.42 -14.84 19.01
C ILE A 565 -14.41 -15.73 20.24
#